data_AF-A0A3D5MQM7-F1
#
_entry.id   AF-A0A3D5MQM7-F1
#
_cell.length_a   1.000
_cell.length_b   1.000
_cell.length_c   1.000
_cell.angle_alpha   90.00
_cell.angle_beta   90.00
_cell.angle_gamma   90.00
#
_symmetry.space_group_name_H-M   'P 1'
#
loop_
_entity.id
_entity.type
_entity.pdbx_description
1 polymer ?
#
loop_
_entity_poly.entity_id
_entity_poly.type
_entity_poly.pdbx_seq_one_letter_code
_entity_poly.pdbx_strand_id
1 'polypeptide(L)'
;VRRGCEPTAVHCNCSGKHAGMLAVARHMGWSLDEYWREDHPVQRLCLENLAEVAGYPASRIGVAADGCGAAVFALPLRNMALAFARMARPEDPSAGFSPQRACAAALVVRSMRAHPYMVAGTGRLCTALMTQTAVFAKGGAEAVYCLGVPERGLGVAVKIEDGNYRAVGPVVLRVLEELGLLSPEAARALEGFARPLMKNHRGEVTGAIQAVLRLRRELTA
;
A
#
# COMPACT_ATOMS: atom_id res chain seq x y z
N VAL A 1 22.88 -7.58 -3.24
CA VAL A 1 22.41 -8.85 -3.85
C VAL A 1 23.10 -10.02 -3.16
N ARG A 2 22.41 -11.13 -2.80
CA ARG A 2 23.02 -12.23 -2.01
C ARG A 2 24.28 -12.85 -2.65
N ARG A 3 24.39 -12.79 -3.99
CA ARG A 3 25.54 -13.28 -4.75
C ARG A 3 26.70 -12.27 -4.85
N GLY A 4 26.61 -11.12 -4.18
CA GLY A 4 27.65 -10.08 -4.21
C GLY A 4 27.78 -9.30 -5.52
N CYS A 5 26.93 -9.58 -6.53
CA CYS A 5 26.94 -8.83 -7.78
C CYS A 5 26.36 -7.42 -7.63
N GLU A 6 26.76 -6.53 -8.55
CA GLU A 6 26.23 -5.19 -8.63
C GLU A 6 24.70 -5.21 -8.86
N PRO A 7 23.92 -4.44 -8.06
CA PRO A 7 22.49 -4.33 -8.26
C PRO A 7 22.16 -3.68 -9.61
N THR A 8 21.40 -4.38 -10.43
CA THR A 8 20.76 -3.85 -11.64
C THR A 8 19.28 -3.52 -11.43
N ALA A 9 18.58 -2.98 -12.44
CA ALA A 9 17.16 -2.58 -12.35
C ALA A 9 16.21 -3.69 -11.86
N VAL A 10 16.50 -4.97 -12.11
CA VAL A 10 15.68 -6.09 -11.61
C VAL A 10 15.71 -6.25 -10.08
N HIS A 11 16.72 -5.68 -9.43
CA HIS A 11 16.87 -5.66 -7.97
C HIS A 11 16.18 -4.47 -7.31
N CYS A 12 15.60 -3.54 -8.09
CA CYS A 12 14.78 -2.46 -7.55
C CYS A 12 13.56 -3.07 -6.83
N ASN A 13 13.17 -2.50 -5.69
CA ASN A 13 11.98 -2.92 -4.94
C ASN A 13 10.67 -2.72 -5.71
N CYS A 14 10.67 -1.93 -6.79
CA CYS A 14 9.55 -1.74 -7.69
C CYS A 14 9.54 -2.70 -8.89
N SER A 15 10.54 -3.57 -9.05
CA SER A 15 10.73 -4.38 -10.27
C SER A 15 9.50 -5.20 -10.66
N GLY A 16 8.70 -5.70 -9.71
CA GLY A 16 7.43 -6.38 -9.98
C GLY A 16 6.38 -5.49 -10.67
N LYS A 17 6.26 -4.21 -10.28
CA LYS A 17 5.38 -3.21 -10.94
C LYS A 17 5.83 -2.99 -12.39
N HIS A 18 7.14 -2.85 -12.60
CA HIS A 18 7.73 -2.66 -13.93
C HIS A 18 7.52 -3.88 -14.83
N ALA A 19 7.74 -5.09 -14.30
CA ALA A 19 7.46 -6.33 -15.03
C ALA A 19 5.97 -6.43 -15.43
N GLY A 20 5.06 -6.03 -14.54
CA GLY A 20 3.63 -5.94 -14.85
C GLY A 20 3.31 -4.97 -15.98
N MET A 21 3.89 -3.76 -15.94
CA MET A 21 3.72 -2.76 -17.02
C MET A 21 4.25 -3.28 -18.36
N LEU A 22 5.44 -3.89 -18.38
CA LEU A 22 6.02 -4.47 -19.58
C LEU A 22 5.19 -5.64 -20.13
N ALA A 23 4.66 -6.50 -19.26
CA ALA A 23 3.80 -7.60 -19.66
C ALA A 23 2.50 -7.11 -20.32
N VAL A 24 1.88 -6.06 -19.76
CA VAL A 24 0.70 -5.42 -20.35
C VAL A 24 1.05 -4.75 -21.68
N ALA A 25 2.13 -3.98 -21.76
CA ALA A 25 2.56 -3.36 -23.01
C ALA A 25 2.79 -4.39 -24.11
N ARG A 26 3.46 -5.51 -23.79
CA ARG A 26 3.66 -6.62 -24.73
C ARG A 26 2.35 -7.25 -25.19
N HIS A 27 1.42 -7.50 -24.26
CA HIS A 27 0.11 -8.08 -24.58
C HIS A 27 -0.72 -7.17 -25.49
N MET A 28 -0.65 -5.86 -25.29
CA MET A 28 -1.38 -4.86 -26.06
C MET A 28 -0.69 -4.48 -27.39
N GLY A 29 0.49 -5.04 -27.68
CA GLY A 29 1.27 -4.69 -28.87
C GLY A 29 1.87 -3.28 -28.83
N TRP A 30 2.02 -2.68 -27.64
CA TRP A 30 2.66 -1.39 -27.45
C TRP A 30 4.19 -1.50 -27.43
N SER A 31 4.86 -0.35 -27.60
CA SER A 31 6.31 -0.28 -27.41
C SER A 31 6.69 -0.74 -26.00
N LEU A 32 7.86 -1.38 -25.90
CA LEU A 32 8.48 -1.66 -24.60
C LEU A 32 9.49 -0.58 -24.23
N ASP A 33 9.89 0.25 -25.19
CA ASP A 33 10.81 1.35 -24.97
C ASP A 33 10.08 2.49 -24.26
N GLU A 34 10.79 3.13 -23.33
CA GLU A 34 10.30 4.31 -22.60
C GLU A 34 8.95 4.12 -21.89
N TYR A 35 8.55 2.88 -21.58
CA TYR A 35 7.25 2.55 -20.97
C TYR A 35 6.99 3.25 -19.63
N TRP A 36 8.04 3.77 -18.98
CA TRP A 36 7.96 4.51 -17.72
C TRP A 36 7.52 5.97 -17.90
N ARG A 37 7.60 6.52 -19.12
CA ARG A 37 7.19 7.91 -19.40
C ARG A 37 5.68 8.06 -19.31
N GLU A 38 5.25 9.17 -18.74
CA GLU A 38 3.84 9.49 -18.46
C GLU A 38 2.93 9.38 -19.70
N ASP A 39 3.44 9.75 -20.88
CA ASP A 39 2.72 9.73 -22.13
C ASP A 39 2.61 8.33 -22.75
N HIS A 40 3.34 7.33 -22.23
CA HIS A 40 3.25 5.96 -22.69
C HIS A 40 1.86 5.36 -22.41
N PRO A 41 1.26 4.60 -23.34
CA PRO A 41 -0.09 4.02 -23.16
C PRO A 41 -0.28 3.22 -21.87
N VAL A 42 0.77 2.53 -21.40
CA VAL A 42 0.70 1.78 -20.13
C VAL A 42 0.56 2.68 -18.89
N GLN A 43 1.20 3.85 -18.88
CA GLN A 43 1.07 4.79 -17.76
C GLN A 43 -0.32 5.42 -17.74
N ARG A 44 -0.85 5.78 -18.92
CA ARG A 44 -2.25 6.26 -19.07
C ARG A 44 -3.26 5.21 -18.60
N LEU A 45 -3.05 3.95 -18.99
CA LEU A 45 -3.87 2.83 -18.51
C LEU A 45 -3.79 2.68 -16.98
N CYS A 46 -2.60 2.81 -16.38
CA CYS A 46 -2.46 2.80 -14.92
C CYS A 46 -3.24 3.94 -14.25
N LEU A 47 -3.18 5.16 -14.81
CA LEU A 47 -3.92 6.32 -14.32
C LEU A 47 -5.43 6.10 -14.39
N GLU A 48 -5.95 5.61 -15.51
CA GLU A 48 -7.37 5.32 -15.70
C GLU A 48 -7.88 4.24 -14.74
N ASN A 49 -7.14 3.13 -14.59
CA ASN A 49 -7.48 2.09 -13.63
C ASN A 49 -7.47 2.62 -12.19
N LEU A 50 -6.51 3.47 -11.84
CA LEU A 50 -6.47 4.08 -10.52
C LEU A 50 -7.66 5.02 -10.30
N ALA A 51 -8.03 5.81 -11.30
CA ALA A 51 -9.19 6.71 -11.24
C ALA A 51 -10.50 5.95 -10.99
N GLU A 52 -10.70 4.83 -11.69
CA GLU A 52 -11.83 3.91 -11.51
C GLU A 52 -11.86 3.37 -10.07
N VAL A 53 -10.77 2.76 -9.62
CA VAL A 53 -10.68 2.12 -8.29
C VAL A 53 -10.82 3.16 -7.17
N ALA A 54 -10.17 4.31 -7.28
CA ALA A 54 -10.22 5.37 -6.27
C ALA A 54 -11.50 6.21 -6.30
N GLY A 55 -12.35 6.04 -7.34
CA GLY A 55 -13.54 6.87 -7.54
C GLY A 55 -13.19 8.35 -7.62
N TYR A 56 -12.10 8.68 -8.31
CA TYR A 56 -11.57 10.05 -8.40
C TYR A 56 -11.23 10.38 -9.85
N PRO A 57 -11.63 11.56 -10.38
CA PRO A 57 -11.40 11.87 -11.80
C PRO A 57 -9.92 11.85 -12.16
N ALA A 58 -9.57 11.16 -13.26
CA ALA A 58 -8.19 11.06 -13.74
C ALA A 58 -7.54 12.44 -13.96
N SER A 59 -8.31 13.41 -14.46
CA SER A 59 -7.86 14.80 -14.68
C SER A 59 -7.50 15.56 -13.39
N ARG A 60 -7.89 15.06 -12.22
CA ARG A 60 -7.58 15.65 -10.92
C ARG A 60 -6.51 14.89 -10.15
N ILE A 61 -6.09 13.72 -10.64
CA ILE A 61 -4.99 12.95 -10.05
C ILE A 61 -3.69 13.67 -10.40
N GLY A 62 -2.93 14.05 -9.39
CA GLY A 62 -1.59 14.60 -9.62
C GLY A 62 -0.67 13.51 -10.15
N VAL A 63 0.12 13.83 -11.16
CA VAL A 63 1.11 12.90 -11.75
C VAL A 63 2.51 13.47 -11.54
N ALA A 64 3.44 12.63 -11.11
CA ALA A 64 4.85 12.97 -10.95
C ALA A 64 5.74 11.76 -11.27
N ALA A 65 7.05 11.98 -11.32
CA ALA A 65 8.02 10.89 -11.42
C ALA A 65 8.29 10.27 -10.03
N ASP A 66 8.23 8.95 -9.95
CA ASP A 66 8.61 8.18 -8.77
C ASP A 66 10.14 7.96 -8.72
N GLY A 67 10.67 7.55 -7.57
CA GLY A 67 12.08 7.18 -7.42
C GLY A 67 12.51 5.98 -8.28
N CYS A 68 11.56 5.18 -8.78
CA CYS A 68 11.81 4.11 -9.75
C CYS A 68 11.75 4.57 -11.22
N GLY A 69 11.43 5.84 -11.47
CA GLY A 69 11.36 6.46 -12.79
C GLY A 69 10.00 6.37 -13.51
N ALA A 70 9.09 5.51 -13.05
CA ALA A 70 7.72 5.45 -13.57
C ALA A 70 6.82 6.53 -12.97
N ALA A 71 5.63 6.74 -13.53
CA ALA A 71 4.64 7.66 -12.99
C ALA A 71 4.19 7.25 -11.57
N VAL A 72 3.99 8.24 -10.70
CA VAL A 72 3.34 8.13 -9.38
C VAL A 72 2.13 9.05 -9.33
N PHE A 73 1.10 8.62 -8.61
CA PHE A 73 -0.21 9.24 -8.61
C PHE A 73 -0.58 9.77 -7.22
N ALA A 74 -0.87 11.06 -7.14
CA ALA A 74 -1.33 11.73 -5.93
C ALA A 74 -2.86 11.75 -5.84
N LEU A 75 -3.39 11.28 -4.70
CA LEU A 75 -4.82 11.17 -4.42
C LEU A 75 -5.15 11.81 -3.05
N PRO A 76 -6.38 12.30 -2.86
CA PRO A 76 -6.89 12.59 -1.52
C PRO A 76 -6.90 11.34 -0.64
N LEU A 77 -6.62 11.49 0.66
CA LEU A 77 -6.59 10.36 1.61
C LEU A 77 -7.91 9.57 1.63
N ARG A 78 -9.05 10.25 1.55
CA ARG A 78 -10.36 9.60 1.47
C ARG A 78 -10.48 8.67 0.25
N ASN A 79 -9.95 9.08 -0.89
CA ASN A 79 -9.99 8.29 -2.12
C ASN A 79 -8.99 7.13 -2.09
N MET A 80 -7.84 7.29 -1.43
CA MET A 80 -6.93 6.18 -1.12
C MET A 80 -7.62 5.15 -0.21
N ALA A 81 -8.31 5.59 0.85
CA ALA A 81 -9.06 4.71 1.73
C ALA A 81 -10.21 4.01 0.97
N LEU A 82 -10.94 4.73 0.13
CA LEU A 82 -11.99 4.17 -0.73
C LEU A 82 -11.44 3.11 -1.69
N ALA A 83 -10.31 3.37 -2.35
CA ALA A 83 -9.65 2.40 -3.22
C ALA A 83 -9.39 1.07 -2.50
N PHE A 84 -8.82 1.14 -1.29
CA PHE A 84 -8.54 -0.05 -0.49
C PHE A 84 -9.82 -0.72 0.05
N ALA A 85 -10.88 0.04 0.34
CA ALA A 85 -12.18 -0.50 0.75
C ALA A 85 -12.83 -1.31 -0.38
N ARG A 86 -12.85 -0.75 -1.60
CA ARG A 86 -13.38 -1.42 -2.80
C ARG A 86 -12.57 -2.67 -3.15
N MET A 87 -11.25 -2.60 -3.03
CA MET A 87 -10.38 -3.77 -3.21
C MET A 87 -10.59 -4.82 -2.12
N ALA A 88 -10.99 -4.43 -0.90
CA ALA A 88 -11.19 -5.35 0.21
C ALA A 88 -12.43 -6.26 0.03
N ARG A 89 -13.50 -5.73 -0.56
CA ARG A 89 -14.71 -6.47 -0.93
C ARG A 89 -15.14 -6.14 -2.35
N PRO A 90 -14.38 -6.62 -3.35
CA PRO A 90 -14.58 -6.23 -4.74
C PRO A 90 -15.88 -6.78 -5.34
N GLU A 91 -16.48 -7.81 -4.73
CA GLU A 91 -17.77 -8.38 -5.08
C GLU A 91 -18.98 -7.58 -4.58
N ASP A 92 -18.77 -6.68 -3.62
CA ASP A 92 -19.85 -5.86 -3.07
C ASP A 92 -20.33 -4.85 -4.14
N PRO A 93 -21.65 -4.70 -4.38
CA PRO A 93 -22.16 -3.73 -5.35
C PRO A 93 -21.66 -2.29 -5.11
N SER A 94 -21.39 -1.90 -3.86
CA SER A 94 -20.84 -0.59 -3.52
C SER A 94 -19.40 -0.37 -4.02
N ALA A 95 -18.68 -1.46 -4.36
CA ALA A 95 -17.38 -1.36 -5.00
C ALA A 95 -17.47 -0.78 -6.41
N GLY A 96 -18.60 -0.98 -7.10
CA GLY A 96 -18.84 -0.46 -8.45
C GLY A 96 -18.00 -1.14 -9.53
N PHE A 97 -17.48 -2.34 -9.26
CA PHE A 97 -16.69 -3.12 -10.21
C PHE A 97 -17.57 -4.00 -11.11
N SER A 98 -17.17 -4.14 -12.38
CA SER A 98 -17.68 -5.22 -13.22
C SER A 98 -17.27 -6.59 -12.65
N PRO A 99 -17.97 -7.69 -13.00
CA PRO A 99 -17.59 -9.02 -12.52
C PRO A 99 -16.13 -9.40 -12.81
N GLN A 100 -15.62 -9.02 -13.99
CA GLN A 100 -14.24 -9.26 -14.39
C GLN A 100 -13.26 -8.45 -13.53
N ARG A 101 -13.58 -7.17 -13.28
CA ARG A 101 -12.76 -6.30 -12.42
C ARG A 101 -12.77 -6.79 -10.98
N ALA A 102 -13.91 -7.24 -10.48
CA ALA A 102 -14.03 -7.79 -9.14
C ALA A 102 -13.15 -9.03 -8.96
N CYS A 103 -13.15 -9.93 -9.94
CA CYS A 103 -12.27 -11.10 -9.97
C CYS A 103 -10.79 -10.72 -9.96
N ALA A 104 -10.38 -9.75 -10.77
CA ALA A 104 -9.00 -9.26 -10.81
C ALA A 104 -8.58 -8.62 -9.47
N ALA A 105 -9.44 -7.80 -8.87
CA ALA A 105 -9.18 -7.20 -7.56
C ALA A 105 -9.03 -8.26 -6.46
N ALA A 106 -9.91 -9.26 -6.44
CA ALA A 106 -9.84 -10.38 -5.50
C ALA A 106 -8.53 -11.19 -5.68
N LEU A 107 -8.09 -11.40 -6.93
CA LEU A 107 -6.82 -12.06 -7.23
C LEU A 107 -5.62 -11.26 -6.69
N VAL A 108 -5.61 -9.94 -6.86
CA VAL A 108 -4.54 -9.07 -6.34
C VAL A 108 -4.47 -9.19 -4.82
N VAL A 109 -5.59 -9.03 -4.12
CA VAL A 109 -5.65 -9.11 -2.65
C VAL A 109 -5.22 -10.49 -2.15
N ARG A 110 -5.72 -11.57 -2.77
CA ARG A 110 -5.31 -12.93 -2.43
C ARG A 110 -3.81 -13.13 -2.63
N SER A 111 -3.24 -12.63 -3.72
CA SER A 111 -1.82 -12.74 -4.03
C SER A 111 -0.95 -11.98 -3.02
N MET A 112 -1.35 -10.76 -2.65
CA MET A 112 -0.65 -9.97 -1.63
C MET A 112 -0.63 -10.68 -0.27
N ARG A 113 -1.75 -11.27 0.13
CA ARG A 113 -1.87 -11.98 1.43
C ARG A 113 -1.17 -13.34 1.43
N ALA A 114 -1.16 -14.04 0.30
CA ALA A 114 -0.45 -15.32 0.17
C ALA A 114 1.08 -15.12 0.08
N HIS A 115 1.53 -13.98 -0.46
CA HIS A 115 2.95 -13.70 -0.67
C HIS A 115 3.37 -12.35 -0.08
N PRO A 116 3.20 -12.12 1.24
CA PRO A 116 3.43 -10.82 1.86
C PRO A 116 4.91 -10.39 1.82
N TYR A 117 5.83 -11.36 1.76
CA TYR A 117 7.25 -11.12 1.54
C TYR A 117 7.51 -10.48 0.16
N MET A 118 6.81 -10.91 -0.89
CA MET A 118 6.98 -10.35 -2.23
C MET A 118 6.44 -8.92 -2.35
N VAL A 119 5.57 -8.51 -1.43
CA VAL A 119 4.99 -7.15 -1.41
C VAL A 119 5.94 -6.13 -0.80
N ALA A 120 6.67 -6.48 0.27
CA ALA A 120 7.48 -5.52 1.01
C ALA A 120 8.87 -6.01 1.46
N GLY A 121 9.12 -7.31 1.51
CA GLY A 121 10.39 -7.89 1.96
C GLY A 121 10.50 -8.08 3.48
N THR A 122 11.69 -8.41 3.96
CA THR A 122 11.93 -8.73 5.38
C THR A 122 11.89 -7.50 6.28
N GLY A 123 11.34 -7.64 7.50
CA GLY A 123 11.41 -6.61 8.54
C GLY A 123 10.54 -5.39 8.28
N ARG A 124 9.62 -5.45 7.31
CA ARG A 124 8.73 -4.35 6.94
C ARG A 124 7.33 -4.56 7.50
N LEU A 125 6.70 -3.47 7.90
CA LEU A 125 5.36 -3.47 8.50
C LEU A 125 4.31 -4.18 7.62
N CYS A 126 4.32 -3.99 6.30
CA CYS A 126 3.34 -4.62 5.42
C CYS A 126 3.43 -6.16 5.50
N THR A 127 4.65 -6.69 5.49
CA THR A 127 4.87 -8.13 5.60
C THR A 127 4.43 -8.64 6.96
N ALA A 128 4.82 -7.95 8.04
CA ALA A 128 4.40 -8.33 9.39
C ALA A 128 2.87 -8.30 9.55
N LEU A 129 2.19 -7.24 9.12
CA LEU A 129 0.72 -7.13 9.20
C LEU A 129 0.02 -8.24 8.43
N MET A 130 0.42 -8.51 7.19
CA MET A 130 -0.23 -9.53 6.36
C MET A 130 0.08 -10.96 6.83
N THR A 131 1.14 -11.16 7.61
CA THR A 131 1.42 -12.46 8.26
C THR A 131 0.64 -12.64 9.55
N GLN A 132 0.42 -11.56 10.32
CA GLN A 132 -0.19 -11.63 11.65
C GLN A 132 -1.70 -11.35 11.67
N THR A 133 -2.27 -10.86 10.57
CA THR A 133 -3.67 -10.42 10.50
C THR A 133 -4.30 -10.74 9.15
N ALA A 134 -5.61 -10.55 9.02
CA ALA A 134 -6.34 -10.75 7.77
C ALA A 134 -6.28 -9.55 6.80
N VAL A 135 -5.62 -8.44 7.16
CA VAL A 135 -5.56 -7.24 6.32
C VAL A 135 -4.59 -7.45 5.15
N PHE A 136 -4.74 -6.64 4.10
CA PHE A 136 -3.67 -6.42 3.11
C PHE A 136 -3.21 -4.98 3.20
N ALA A 137 -1.92 -4.73 3.04
CA ALA A 137 -1.36 -3.41 3.26
C ALA A 137 -0.22 -3.08 2.30
N LYS A 138 -0.05 -1.79 2.01
CA LYS A 138 1.05 -1.29 1.20
C LYS A 138 1.49 0.09 1.66
N GLY A 139 2.78 0.23 1.91
CA GLY A 139 3.42 1.53 2.08
C GLY A 139 3.63 2.22 0.74
N GLY A 140 3.41 3.53 0.72
CA GLY A 140 3.71 4.44 -0.38
C GLY A 140 4.84 5.41 0.00
N ALA A 141 5.23 6.27 -0.93
CA ALA A 141 6.22 7.33 -0.74
C ALA A 141 5.79 8.33 0.34
N GLU A 142 6.77 9.03 0.94
CA GLU A 142 6.54 10.10 1.92
C GLU A 142 5.58 9.70 3.06
N ALA A 143 5.80 8.53 3.65
CA ALA A 143 5.01 8.00 4.77
C ALA A 143 3.48 7.92 4.53
N VAL A 144 3.07 7.74 3.27
CA VAL A 144 1.72 7.26 2.95
C VAL A 144 1.64 5.77 3.26
N TYR A 145 0.56 5.33 3.88
CA TYR A 145 0.33 3.93 4.19
C TYR A 145 -1.15 3.59 4.07
N CYS A 146 -1.46 2.55 3.29
CA CYS A 146 -2.82 2.11 3.09
C CYS A 146 -2.99 0.64 3.45
N LEU A 147 -4.16 0.29 3.97
CA LEU A 147 -4.57 -1.09 4.21
C LEU A 147 -6.06 -1.28 3.93
N GLY A 148 -6.42 -2.51 3.57
CA GLY A 148 -7.81 -2.93 3.41
C GLY A 148 -8.13 -4.11 4.32
N VAL A 149 -9.37 -4.16 4.77
CA VAL A 149 -9.90 -5.12 5.74
C VAL A 149 -11.03 -5.92 5.08
N PRO A 150 -10.72 -7.06 4.42
CA PRO A 150 -11.70 -7.82 3.64
C PRO A 150 -12.94 -8.21 4.45
N GLU A 151 -12.73 -8.65 5.69
CA GLU A 151 -13.81 -9.07 6.59
C GLU A 151 -14.82 -7.97 6.91
N ARG A 152 -14.48 -6.69 6.70
CA ARG A 152 -15.36 -5.55 6.99
C ARG A 152 -15.62 -4.64 5.79
N GLY A 153 -14.98 -4.87 4.64
CA GLY A 153 -15.07 -3.95 3.49
C GLY A 153 -14.52 -2.56 3.78
N LEU A 154 -13.57 -2.44 4.72
CA LEU A 154 -13.00 -1.17 5.13
C LEU A 154 -11.66 -0.93 4.44
N GLY A 155 -11.37 0.34 4.17
CA GLY A 155 -10.04 0.80 3.76
C GLY A 155 -9.58 1.92 4.68
N VAL A 156 -8.29 1.94 4.95
CA VAL A 156 -7.62 2.93 5.80
C VAL A 156 -6.47 3.52 5.01
N ALA A 157 -6.35 4.84 5.04
CA ALA A 157 -5.21 5.57 4.51
C ALA A 157 -4.63 6.49 5.60
N VAL A 158 -3.32 6.44 5.76
CA VAL A 158 -2.55 7.23 6.73
C VAL A 158 -1.48 8.00 5.97
N LYS A 159 -1.27 9.26 6.37
CA LYS A 159 -0.13 10.07 5.95
C LYS A 159 0.49 10.67 7.20
N ILE A 160 1.80 10.53 7.35
CA ILE A 160 2.57 11.31 8.30
C ILE A 160 3.00 12.59 7.59
N GLU A 161 2.67 13.74 8.19
CA GLU A 161 2.84 15.05 7.56
C GLU A 161 4.30 15.37 7.22
N ASP A 162 5.23 15.00 8.11
CA ASP A 162 6.67 15.20 7.92
C ASP A 162 7.33 14.20 6.95
N GLY A 163 6.55 13.31 6.33
CA GLY A 163 7.03 12.30 5.40
C GLY A 163 7.83 11.15 6.03
N ASN A 164 7.99 11.12 7.36
CA ASN A 164 8.83 10.15 8.04
C ASN A 164 8.06 8.87 8.43
N TYR A 165 8.67 7.71 8.19
CA TYR A 165 8.07 6.40 8.47
C TYR A 165 8.05 6.00 9.96
N ARG A 166 8.79 6.71 10.83
CA ARG A 166 8.92 6.38 12.26
C ARG A 166 7.57 6.28 13.00
N ALA A 167 6.58 7.06 12.57
CA ALA A 167 5.25 7.11 13.18
C ALA A 167 4.22 6.20 12.49
N VAL A 168 4.54 5.63 11.31
CA VAL A 168 3.59 4.82 10.53
C VAL A 168 3.18 3.56 11.29
N GLY A 169 4.16 2.81 11.83
CA GLY A 169 3.90 1.61 12.63
C GLY A 169 2.98 1.87 13.84
N PRO A 170 3.36 2.83 14.72
CA PRO A 170 2.53 3.18 15.88
C PRO A 170 1.11 3.59 15.51
N VAL A 171 0.94 4.46 14.50
CA VAL A 171 -0.38 4.95 14.08
C VAL A 171 -1.23 3.83 13.49
N VAL A 172 -0.68 3.05 12.56
CA VAL A 172 -1.43 1.97 11.89
C VAL A 172 -1.89 0.92 12.90
N LEU A 173 -1.01 0.50 13.83
CA LEU A 173 -1.36 -0.50 14.82
C LEU A 173 -2.39 0.02 15.83
N ARG A 174 -2.30 1.29 16.22
CA ARG A 174 -3.33 1.91 17.07
C ARG A 174 -4.69 1.99 16.35
N VAL A 175 -4.72 2.27 15.04
CA VAL A 175 -5.97 2.24 14.26
C VAL A 175 -6.55 0.83 14.23
N LEU A 176 -5.74 -0.20 14.01
CA LEU A 176 -6.22 -1.58 14.01
C LEU A 176 -6.72 -2.03 15.39
N GLU A 177 -6.08 -1.58 16.47
CA GLU A 177 -6.54 -1.79 17.84
C GLU A 177 -7.93 -1.15 18.08
N GLU A 178 -8.10 0.13 17.72
CA GLU A 178 -9.38 0.85 17.86
C GLU A 178 -10.51 0.25 17.00
N LEU A 179 -10.17 -0.44 15.91
CA LEU A 179 -11.12 -1.19 15.07
C LEU A 179 -11.40 -2.60 15.59
N GLY A 180 -10.69 -3.07 16.63
CA GLY A 180 -10.79 -4.44 17.13
C GLY A 180 -10.32 -5.48 16.11
N LEU A 181 -9.22 -5.18 15.40
CA LEU A 181 -8.64 -6.02 14.33
C LEU A 181 -7.30 -6.66 14.73
N LEU A 182 -6.87 -6.50 15.98
CA LEU A 182 -5.67 -7.13 16.52
C LEU A 182 -6.04 -8.13 17.60
N SER A 183 -5.71 -9.41 17.39
CA SER A 183 -5.71 -10.38 18.47
C SER A 183 -4.56 -10.09 19.45
N PRO A 184 -4.62 -10.58 20.70
CA PRO A 184 -3.50 -10.47 21.63
C PRO A 184 -2.19 -11.05 21.07
N GLU A 185 -2.27 -12.14 20.30
CA GLU A 185 -1.13 -12.78 19.64
C GLU A 185 -0.51 -11.88 18.57
N ALA A 186 -1.36 -11.31 17.70
CA ALA A 186 -0.91 -10.38 16.66
C ALA A 186 -0.32 -9.11 17.27
N ALA A 187 -0.93 -8.57 18.33
CA ALA A 187 -0.44 -7.40 19.04
C ALA A 187 0.97 -7.63 19.61
N ARG A 188 1.21 -8.78 20.26
CA ARG A 188 2.56 -9.17 20.73
C ARG A 188 3.56 -9.31 19.59
N ALA A 189 3.18 -9.97 18.50
CA ALA A 189 4.06 -10.16 17.35
C ALA A 189 4.42 -8.84 16.64
N LEU A 190 3.59 -7.80 16.79
CA LEU A 190 3.74 -6.50 16.14
C LEU A 190 4.28 -5.40 17.09
N GLU A 191 4.61 -5.73 18.34
CA GLU A 191 4.98 -4.77 19.38
C GLU A 191 6.16 -3.86 18.97
N GLY A 192 7.17 -4.42 18.31
CA GLY A 192 8.33 -3.64 17.83
C GLY A 192 7.98 -2.55 16.80
N PHE A 193 6.85 -2.70 16.09
CA PHE A 193 6.31 -1.67 15.21
C PHE A 193 5.34 -0.74 15.94
N ALA A 194 4.64 -1.21 16.97
CA ALA A 194 3.69 -0.42 17.75
C ALA A 194 4.40 0.64 18.60
N ARG A 195 5.58 0.28 19.13
CA ARG A 195 6.37 1.11 20.03
C ARG A 195 7.86 1.00 19.72
N PRO A 196 8.33 1.56 18.58
CA PRO A 196 9.74 1.50 18.23
C PRO A 196 10.57 2.28 19.25
N LEU A 197 11.64 1.65 19.74
CA LEU A 197 12.58 2.25 20.67
C LEU A 197 13.52 3.21 19.92
N MET A 198 13.69 4.41 20.46
CA MET A 198 14.68 5.38 20.01
C MET A 198 16.01 5.08 20.70
N LYS A 199 17.10 5.08 19.93
CA LYS A 199 18.45 4.84 20.45
C LYS A 199 19.38 5.98 20.07
N ASN A 200 20.31 6.34 20.96
CA ASN A 200 21.39 7.27 20.65
C ASN A 200 22.52 6.57 19.85
N HIS A 201 23.56 7.33 19.48
CA HIS A 201 24.72 6.79 18.77
C HIS A 201 25.53 5.74 19.56
N ARG A 202 25.34 5.63 20.89
CA ARG A 202 25.93 4.58 21.73
C ARG A 202 25.06 3.32 21.81
N GLY A 203 23.87 3.34 21.20
CA GLY A 203 22.91 2.23 21.23
C GLY A 203 22.02 2.20 22.47
N GLU A 204 22.12 3.19 23.35
CA GLU A 204 21.31 3.30 24.57
C GLU A 204 19.91 3.79 24.22
N VAL A 205 18.89 3.25 24.90
CA VAL A 205 17.49 3.64 24.68
C VAL A 205 17.25 5.03 25.26
N THR A 206 16.81 5.97 24.42
CA THR A 206 16.50 7.35 24.80
C THR A 206 15.01 7.66 24.84
N GLY A 207 14.16 6.74 24.38
CA GLY A 207 12.72 6.90 24.40
C GLY A 207 12.01 5.89 23.50
N ALA A 208 10.72 6.12 23.26
CA ALA A 208 9.92 5.34 22.33
C ALA A 208 8.87 6.22 21.66
N ILE A 209 8.45 5.83 20.45
CA ILE A 209 7.33 6.49 19.76
C ILE A 209 6.06 5.73 20.09
N GLN A 210 5.00 6.46 20.43
CA GLN A 210 3.67 5.88 20.68
C GLN A 210 2.61 6.76 20.01
N ALA A 211 1.63 6.13 19.38
CA ALA A 211 0.46 6.83 18.86
C ALA A 211 -0.56 7.03 19.98
N VAL A 212 -1.02 8.27 20.15
CA VAL A 212 -2.12 8.63 21.05
C VAL A 212 -3.25 9.15 20.18
N LEU A 213 -4.12 8.23 19.75
CA LEU A 213 -5.30 8.55 18.94
C LEU A 213 -6.51 7.72 19.38
N ARG A 214 -7.68 8.30 19.16
CA ARG A 214 -8.98 7.61 19.23
C ARG A 214 -9.72 7.85 17.93
N LEU A 215 -10.31 6.80 17.37
CA LEU A 215 -11.11 6.94 16.16
C LEU A 215 -12.44 7.61 16.50
N ARG A 216 -12.75 8.70 15.80
CA ARG A 216 -14.10 9.30 15.83
C ARG A 216 -14.94 8.58 14.79
N ARG A 217 -16.10 8.07 15.20
CA ARG A 217 -17.11 7.57 14.27
C ARG A 217 -17.98 8.75 13.88
N GLU A 218 -17.71 9.33 12.73
CA GLU A 218 -18.70 10.19 12.08
C GLU A 218 -19.70 9.26 11.38
N LEU A 219 -20.89 9.13 11.98
CA LEU A 219 -22.04 8.59 11.29
C LEU A 219 -22.40 9.59 10.18
N THR A 220 -21.81 9.45 9.00
CA THR A 220 -22.34 10.14 7.82
C THR A 220 -23.70 9.52 7.52
N ALA A 221 -24.75 10.31 7.74
CA ALA A 221 -26.13 10.05 7.36
C ALA A 221 -26.30 9.90 5.84
#